data_AF-A0A2W6ZT45-F1
#
_entry.id   AF-A0A2W6ZT45-F1
#
_cell.length_a   1.000
_cell.length_b   1.000
_cell.length_c   1.000
_cell.angle_alpha   90.00
_cell.angle_beta   90.00
_cell.angle_gamma   90.00
#
_symmetry.space_group_name_H-M   'P 1'
#
loop_
_entity.id
_entity.type
_entity.pdbx_description
1 polymer ?
#
loop_
_entity_poly.entity_id
_entity_poly.type
_entity_poly.pdbx_seq_one_letter_code
_entity_poly.pdbx_strand_id
1 'polypeptide(L)'
;MANELLPKLKRQKSGCKHPQDQPFNVESGERSMSLTQSTITDEQFVKLRFSTDSRTHYFEATGAMYAQSLDQDQSQHLFDFLGVNISRCVQDKETNHWFLLSRKITLYQDPTTGERLNQWQNPWSGDRLNVMHRSYDYQEFPIPPQIKASIGPMLGMMLVLAGERSHLD
;
A
#
# COMPACT_ATOMS: atom_id res chain seq x y z
N MET A 1 -53.61 -9.58 33.78
CA MET A 1 -53.14 -9.35 35.17
C MET A 1 -51.62 -9.36 35.11
N ALA A 2 -50.94 -8.20 35.02
CA ALA A 2 -50.40 -7.43 36.15
C ALA A 2 -49.64 -8.35 37.14
N ASN A 3 -48.39 -8.16 37.54
CA ASN A 3 -47.62 -6.93 37.71
C ASN A 3 -46.12 -7.30 37.99
N GLU A 4 -45.22 -6.34 37.72
CA GLU A 4 -43.96 -6.03 38.45
C GLU A 4 -42.91 -7.14 38.65
N LEU A 5 -41.66 -7.00 38.18
CA LEU A 5 -40.62 -6.18 38.80
C LEU A 5 -39.48 -5.89 37.80
N LEU A 6 -39.34 -4.63 37.37
CA LEU A 6 -38.08 -4.07 36.87
C LEU A 6 -37.86 -2.72 37.56
N PRO A 7 -36.67 -2.45 38.11
CA PRO A 7 -36.43 -1.20 38.84
C PRO A 7 -36.44 -0.02 37.89
N LYS A 8 -37.25 0.99 38.23
CA LYS A 8 -37.37 2.26 37.51
C LYS A 8 -36.03 3.01 37.56
N LEU A 9 -35.30 3.05 36.45
CA LEU A 9 -34.20 3.98 36.23
C LEU A 9 -34.78 5.41 36.21
N LYS A 10 -34.57 6.14 37.31
CA LYS A 10 -34.86 7.57 37.38
C LYS A 10 -33.93 8.28 36.39
N ARG A 11 -34.49 8.91 35.36
CA ARG A 11 -33.78 9.89 34.53
C ARG A 11 -33.36 11.05 35.43
N GLN A 12 -32.10 11.05 35.84
CA GLN A 12 -31.47 12.20 36.46
C GLN A 12 -31.28 13.24 35.35
N LYS A 13 -32.07 14.32 35.38
CA LYS A 13 -31.78 15.51 34.55
C LYS A 13 -30.55 16.18 35.15
N SER A 14 -29.37 15.73 34.77
CA SER A 14 -28.15 16.52 34.94
C SER A 14 -28.24 17.68 33.95
N GLY A 15 -28.51 18.88 34.46
CA GLY A 15 -28.39 20.09 33.67
C GLY A 15 -26.95 20.23 33.21
N CYS A 16 -26.69 19.95 31.93
CA CYS A 16 -25.46 20.35 31.27
C CYS A 16 -25.43 21.89 31.27
N LYS A 17 -24.72 22.46 32.23
CA LYS A 17 -24.25 23.85 32.10
C LYS A 17 -23.30 23.85 30.90
N HIS A 18 -23.66 24.60 29.86
CA HIS A 18 -22.70 24.92 28.79
C HIS A 18 -21.46 25.54 29.44
N PRO A 19 -20.25 25.00 29.19
CA PRO A 19 -19.03 25.72 29.52
C PRO A 19 -19.08 27.05 28.77
N GLN A 20 -19.11 28.15 29.50
CA GLN A 20 -18.89 29.47 28.93
C GLN A 20 -17.56 29.45 28.18
N ASP A 21 -17.57 30.04 26.99
CA ASP A 21 -16.44 30.15 26.07
C ASP A 21 -15.18 30.63 26.80
N GLN A 22 -14.33 29.68 27.21
CA GLN A 22 -12.93 29.97 27.47
C GLN A 22 -12.24 29.94 26.11
N PRO A 23 -11.51 31.00 25.72
CA PRO A 23 -10.76 30.98 24.48
C PRO A 23 -9.74 29.84 24.58
N PHE A 24 -9.94 28.81 23.75
CA PHE A 24 -8.94 27.79 23.51
C PHE A 24 -7.77 28.52 22.84
N ASN A 25 -6.74 28.84 23.63
CA ASN A 25 -5.47 29.30 23.11
C ASN A 25 -4.85 28.11 22.36
N VAL A 26 -5.20 27.98 21.07
CA VAL A 26 -4.32 27.32 20.12
C VAL A 26 -3.10 28.21 20.08
N GLU A 27 -1.99 27.77 20.67
CA GLU A 27 -0.70 28.25 20.16
C GLU A 27 -0.67 27.83 18.69
N SER A 28 -1.08 28.76 17.83
CA SER A 28 -0.98 28.68 16.40
C SER A 28 0.49 28.83 16.04
N GLY A 29 1.27 27.81 16.39
CA GLY A 29 2.43 27.47 15.60
C GLY A 29 1.91 27.02 14.24
N GLU A 30 1.60 27.99 13.38
CA GLU A 30 1.53 27.73 11.94
C GLU A 30 2.93 27.25 11.53
N ARG A 31 3.17 25.93 11.66
CA ARG A 31 4.14 25.28 10.80
C ARG A 31 3.54 25.33 9.42
N SER A 32 3.78 26.45 8.73
CA SER A 32 3.62 26.57 7.29
C SER A 32 4.44 25.45 6.67
N MET A 33 3.79 24.31 6.39
CA MET A 33 4.38 23.28 5.55
C MET A 33 4.30 23.83 4.14
N SER A 34 5.36 24.52 3.74
CA SER A 34 5.49 24.94 2.36
C SER A 34 5.56 23.69 1.48
N LEU A 35 4.67 23.57 0.50
CA LEU A 35 4.72 22.54 -0.56
C LEU A 35 6.01 22.62 -1.40
N THR A 36 6.86 23.63 -1.16
CA THR A 36 8.20 23.74 -1.76
C THR A 36 9.27 22.92 -1.04
N GLN A 37 8.95 22.33 0.11
CA GLN A 37 9.93 21.56 0.88
C GLN A 37 10.21 20.23 0.17
N SER A 38 11.38 20.16 -0.47
CA SER A 38 11.81 19.04 -1.31
C SER A 38 12.35 17.85 -0.53
N THR A 39 12.27 17.87 0.82
CA THR A 39 12.76 16.81 1.71
C THR A 39 11.82 16.58 2.89
N ILE A 40 11.64 15.31 3.27
CA ILE A 40 10.90 14.88 4.47
C ILE A 40 11.82 14.05 5.36
N THR A 41 11.54 14.02 6.67
CA THR A 41 12.25 13.15 7.60
C THR A 41 11.85 11.68 7.39
N ASP A 42 12.69 10.77 7.88
CA ASP A 42 12.36 9.34 7.98
C ASP A 42 11.06 9.09 8.76
N GLU A 43 10.85 9.72 9.90
CA GLU A 43 9.61 9.57 10.69
C GLU A 43 8.38 10.04 9.91
N GLN A 44 8.48 11.15 9.18
CA GLN A 44 7.41 11.63 8.31
C GLN A 44 7.13 10.63 7.18
N PHE A 45 8.18 10.10 6.55
CA PHE A 45 8.05 9.06 5.53
C PHE A 45 7.42 7.78 6.07
N VAL A 46 7.81 7.36 7.28
CA VAL A 46 7.21 6.23 7.98
C VAL A 46 5.73 6.50 8.20
N LYS A 47 5.33 7.65 8.75
CA LYS A 47 3.92 8.00 8.98
C LYS A 47 3.04 8.01 7.71
N LEU A 48 3.63 8.32 6.55
CA LEU A 48 2.91 8.29 5.27
C LEU A 48 2.58 6.86 4.80
N ARG A 49 3.35 5.87 5.26
CA ARG A 49 3.33 4.50 4.71
C ARG A 49 2.95 3.44 5.74
N PHE A 50 3.23 3.69 7.03
CA PHE A 50 3.17 2.76 8.15
C PHE A 50 2.90 3.51 9.47
N SER A 51 2.70 2.76 10.55
CA SER A 51 2.68 3.28 11.92
C SER A 51 4.09 3.38 12.51
N THR A 52 4.32 4.37 13.38
CA THR A 52 5.57 4.56 14.12
C THR A 52 5.65 3.71 15.40
N ASP A 53 4.62 2.96 15.74
CA ASP A 53 4.59 2.09 16.93
C ASP A 53 4.91 0.62 16.62
N SER A 54 5.53 0.35 15.46
CA SER A 54 5.91 -1.00 15.00
C SER A 54 4.74 -1.98 14.80
N ARG A 55 3.50 -1.47 14.68
CA ARG A 55 2.35 -2.30 14.28
C ARG A 55 2.54 -2.88 12.88
N THR A 56 2.02 -4.10 12.71
CA THR A 56 2.01 -4.78 11.41
C THR A 56 0.84 -4.30 10.58
N HIS A 57 1.12 -3.95 9.33
CA HIS A 57 0.17 -3.54 8.32
C HIS A 57 0.04 -4.63 7.26
N TYR A 58 -1.20 -4.84 6.84
CA TYR A 58 -1.58 -5.74 5.75
C TYR A 58 -2.10 -4.89 4.61
N PHE A 59 -1.51 -5.06 3.44
CA PHE A 59 -1.93 -4.38 2.24
C PHE A 59 -2.26 -5.41 1.17
N GLU A 60 -3.45 -5.30 0.62
CA GLU A 60 -3.92 -6.10 -0.51
C GLU A 60 -4.14 -5.18 -1.71
N ALA A 61 -3.73 -5.64 -2.89
CA ALA A 61 -4.02 -4.97 -4.15
C ALA A 61 -4.46 -6.00 -5.17
N THR A 62 -5.56 -5.70 -5.85
CA THR A 62 -6.06 -6.48 -6.98
C THR A 62 -6.09 -5.62 -8.23
N GLY A 63 -6.02 -6.24 -9.39
CA GLY A 63 -6.23 -5.53 -10.65
C GLY A 63 -6.06 -6.42 -11.86
N ALA A 64 -6.28 -5.82 -13.03
CA ALA A 64 -6.17 -6.47 -14.33
C ALA A 64 -4.92 -5.97 -15.07
N MET A 65 -4.26 -6.88 -15.77
CA MET A 65 -3.10 -6.60 -16.60
C MET A 65 -3.48 -6.71 -18.07
N TYR A 66 -3.26 -5.61 -18.79
CA TYR A 66 -3.50 -5.54 -20.22
C TYR A 66 -2.19 -5.31 -20.97
N ALA A 67 -2.13 -5.80 -22.20
CA ALA A 67 -1.05 -5.52 -23.11
C ALA A 67 -1.60 -5.24 -24.50
N GLN A 68 -0.98 -4.30 -25.19
CA GLN A 68 -1.32 -3.93 -26.56
C GLN A 68 -0.10 -4.18 -27.44
N SER A 69 -0.29 -4.94 -28.52
CA SER A 69 0.74 -5.05 -29.56
C SER A 69 0.77 -3.76 -30.37
N LEU A 70 1.95 -3.41 -30.90
CA LEU A 70 2.09 -2.29 -31.84
C LEU A 70 1.23 -2.47 -33.10
N ASP A 71 0.91 -3.73 -33.45
CA ASP A 71 0.15 -4.08 -34.65
C ASP A 71 -1.37 -4.16 -34.41
N GLN A 72 -1.85 -3.91 -33.18
CA GLN A 72 -3.26 -4.07 -32.80
C GLN A 72 -3.82 -2.83 -32.10
N ASP A 73 -5.00 -2.39 -32.53
CA ASP A 73 -5.70 -1.24 -31.94
C ASP A 73 -6.41 -1.56 -30.61
N GLN A 74 -6.47 -2.83 -30.21
CA GLN A 74 -7.13 -3.26 -28.99
C GLN A 74 -6.14 -3.86 -27.98
N SER A 75 -6.29 -3.45 -26.72
CA SER A 75 -5.59 -4.06 -25.59
C SER A 75 -6.17 -5.44 -25.29
N GLN A 76 -5.29 -6.41 -25.05
CA GLN A 76 -5.65 -7.75 -24.62
C GLN A 76 -5.54 -7.87 -23.10
N HIS A 77 -6.57 -8.43 -22.47
CA HIS A 77 -6.55 -8.78 -21.04
C HIS A 77 -5.74 -10.06 -20.87
N LEU A 78 -4.56 -9.95 -20.26
CA LEU A 78 -3.67 -11.09 -20.09
C LEU A 78 -4.00 -11.86 -18.82
N PHE A 79 -4.02 -11.15 -17.69
CA PHE A 79 -4.13 -11.73 -16.35
C PHE A 79 -4.88 -10.79 -15.42
N ASP A 80 -5.43 -11.34 -14.36
CA ASP A 80 -5.63 -10.58 -13.13
C ASP A 80 -4.44 -10.78 -12.19
N PHE A 81 -4.35 -9.96 -11.15
CA PHE A 81 -3.36 -10.15 -10.10
C PHE A 81 -3.93 -9.93 -8.71
N LEU A 82 -3.37 -10.67 -7.76
CA LEU A 82 -3.53 -10.47 -6.32
C LEU A 82 -2.14 -10.22 -5.72
N GLY A 83 -1.92 -9.03 -5.20
CA GLY A 83 -0.74 -8.64 -4.45
C GLY A 83 -1.05 -8.54 -2.97
N VAL A 84 -0.24 -9.19 -2.14
CA VAL A 84 -0.32 -9.05 -0.68
C VAL A 84 1.04 -8.62 -0.15
N ASN A 85 1.05 -7.63 0.74
CA ASN A 85 2.22 -7.21 1.49
C ASN A 85 1.90 -7.18 2.99
N ILE A 86 2.71 -7.88 3.78
CA ILE A 86 2.70 -7.81 5.24
C ILE A 86 3.96 -7.08 5.65
N SER A 87 3.82 -5.95 6.35
CA SER A 87 4.96 -5.08 6.60
C SER A 87 4.82 -4.24 7.88
N ARG A 88 5.96 -3.83 8.43
CA ARG A 88 6.05 -2.87 9.53
C ARG A 88 7.37 -2.12 9.46
N CYS A 89 7.39 -0.91 10.00
CA CYS A 89 8.64 -0.21 10.28
C CYS A 89 9.00 -0.38 11.76
N VAL A 90 10.28 -0.65 12.02
CA VAL A 90 10.83 -0.73 13.37
C VAL A 90 11.92 0.33 13.53
N GLN A 91 11.97 0.98 14.69
CA GLN A 91 13.02 1.92 15.02
C GLN A 91 14.05 1.23 15.92
N ASP A 92 15.31 1.30 15.54
CA ASP A 92 16.42 0.93 16.40
C ASP A 92 16.56 1.99 17.50
N LYS A 93 16.54 1.55 18.77
CA LYS A 93 16.59 2.44 19.94
C LYS A 93 17.97 3.03 20.20
N GLU A 94 19.02 2.39 19.70
CA GLU A 94 20.41 2.85 19.88
C GLU A 94 20.77 3.89 18.81
N THR A 95 20.43 3.60 17.55
CA THR A 95 20.78 4.46 16.41
C THR A 95 19.69 5.47 16.02
N ASN A 96 18.46 5.29 16.53
CA ASN A 96 17.24 6.01 16.11
C ASN A 96 16.87 5.84 14.63
N HIS A 97 17.51 4.91 13.91
CA HIS A 97 17.21 4.64 12.50
C HIS A 97 15.97 3.76 12.33
N TRP A 98 15.27 3.97 11.22
CA TRP A 98 14.11 3.18 10.84
C TRP A 98 14.49 2.08 9.84
N PHE A 99 13.91 0.89 10.04
CA PHE A 99 14.05 -0.25 9.15
C PHE A 99 12.68 -0.74 8.70
N LEU A 100 12.54 -1.03 7.41
CA LEU A 100 11.37 -1.70 6.84
C LEU A 100 11.56 -3.22 6.88
N LEU A 101 10.61 -3.88 7.54
CA LEU A 101 10.43 -5.33 7.52
C LEU A 101 9.20 -5.62 6.64
N SER A 102 9.35 -6.40 5.58
CA SER A 102 8.24 -6.69 4.65
C SER A 102 8.40 -8.04 3.98
N ARG A 103 7.27 -8.72 3.79
CA ARG A 103 7.13 -9.86 2.89
C ARG A 103 5.98 -9.57 1.94
N LYS A 104 6.28 -9.62 0.64
CA LYS A 104 5.33 -9.36 -0.43
C LYS A 104 5.24 -10.54 -1.37
N ILE A 105 4.02 -10.87 -1.79
CA ILE A 105 3.76 -11.79 -2.90
C ILE A 105 2.83 -11.13 -3.92
N THR A 106 2.96 -11.49 -5.19
CA THR A 106 2.03 -11.14 -6.25
C THR A 106 1.77 -12.39 -7.07
N LEU A 107 0.51 -12.81 -7.07
CA LEU A 107 0.01 -13.93 -7.84
C LEU A 107 -0.65 -13.41 -9.11
N TYR A 108 -0.35 -14.03 -10.24
CA TYR A 108 -1.08 -13.84 -11.48
C TYR A 108 -2.22 -14.85 -11.58
N GLN A 109 -3.39 -14.38 -11.96
CA GLN A 109 -4.62 -15.15 -11.94
C GLN A 109 -5.26 -15.20 -13.32
N ASP A 110 -5.98 -16.28 -13.59
CA ASP A 110 -6.80 -16.42 -14.78
C ASP A 110 -7.92 -15.36 -14.71
N PRO A 111 -8.11 -14.54 -15.75
CA PRO A 111 -9.07 -13.44 -15.71
C PRO A 111 -10.53 -13.91 -15.76
N THR A 112 -10.79 -15.18 -16.08
CA THR A 112 -12.13 -15.77 -16.11
C THR A 112 -12.44 -16.50 -14.82
N THR A 113 -11.50 -17.27 -14.28
CA THR A 113 -11.73 -18.11 -13.09
C THR A 113 -11.23 -17.48 -11.78
N GLY A 114 -10.29 -16.54 -11.84
CA GLY A 114 -9.60 -15.99 -10.68
C GLY A 114 -8.59 -16.94 -10.04
N GLU A 115 -8.36 -18.13 -10.61
CA GLU A 115 -7.40 -19.10 -10.07
C GLU A 115 -5.95 -18.71 -10.39
N ARG A 116 -5.02 -19.10 -9.52
CA ARG A 116 -3.59 -18.89 -9.75
C ARG A 116 -3.14 -19.60 -11.03
N LEU A 117 -2.54 -18.84 -11.95
CA LEU A 117 -1.99 -19.39 -13.18
C LEU A 117 -0.67 -20.14 -12.94
N ASN A 118 -0.58 -21.36 -13.47
CA ASN A 118 0.70 -22.07 -13.58
C ASN A 118 1.34 -21.87 -14.95
N GLN A 119 0.50 -21.77 -15.98
CA GLN A 119 0.91 -21.55 -17.37
C GLN A 119 -0.03 -20.54 -18.01
N TRP A 120 0.48 -19.80 -18.98
CA TRP A 120 -0.31 -18.90 -19.81
C TRP A 120 -0.08 -19.16 -21.28
N GLN A 121 -1.07 -18.81 -22.08
CA GLN A 121 -1.03 -18.89 -23.53
C GLN A 121 -0.65 -17.52 -24.07
N ASN A 122 0.51 -17.40 -24.72
CA ASN A 122 0.90 -16.16 -25.36
C ASN A 122 0.00 -15.92 -26.59
N PRO A 123 -0.77 -14.82 -26.65
CA PRO A 123 -1.71 -14.58 -27.73
C PRO A 123 -1.04 -14.15 -29.05
N TRP A 124 0.22 -13.74 -29.01
CA TRP A 124 0.97 -13.33 -30.20
C TRP A 124 1.79 -14.46 -30.80
N SER A 125 2.46 -15.27 -29.97
CA SER A 125 3.27 -16.39 -30.48
C SER A 125 2.52 -17.72 -30.54
N GLY A 126 1.45 -17.89 -29.75
CA GLY A 126 0.79 -19.18 -29.60
C GLY A 126 1.55 -20.16 -28.69
N ASP A 127 2.61 -19.73 -28.00
CA ASP A 127 3.34 -20.59 -27.05
C ASP A 127 2.67 -20.66 -25.68
N ARG A 128 2.74 -21.84 -25.06
CA ARG A 128 2.33 -22.05 -23.68
C ARG A 128 3.53 -21.93 -22.75
N LEU A 129 3.55 -20.90 -21.91
CA LEU A 129 4.69 -20.53 -21.09
C LEU A 129 4.37 -20.65 -19.60
N ASN A 130 5.36 -21.01 -18.78
CA ASN A 130 5.18 -21.04 -17.33
C ASN A 130 5.07 -19.62 -16.76
N VAL A 131 4.19 -19.44 -15.78
CA VAL A 131 4.00 -18.15 -15.09
C VAL A 131 4.86 -18.10 -13.84
N MET A 132 5.72 -17.08 -13.76
CA MET A 132 6.52 -16.81 -12.57
C MET A 132 5.81 -15.78 -11.69
N HIS A 133 5.28 -16.23 -10.55
CA HIS A 133 4.75 -15.35 -9.51
C HIS A 133 5.89 -14.62 -8.82
N ARG A 134 5.65 -13.39 -8.35
CA ARG A 134 6.71 -12.59 -7.72
C ARG A 134 6.59 -12.61 -6.21
N SER A 135 7.71 -12.85 -5.53
CA SER A 135 7.82 -12.69 -4.08
C SER A 135 9.07 -11.91 -3.72
N TYR A 136 8.96 -11.04 -2.72
CA TYR A 136 10.06 -10.24 -2.19
C TYR A 136 10.03 -10.25 -0.68
N ASP A 137 11.19 -10.44 -0.07
CA ASP A 137 11.38 -10.32 1.37
C ASP A 137 12.40 -9.20 1.63
N TYR A 138 11.98 -8.18 2.38
CA TYR A 138 12.86 -7.15 2.95
C TYR A 138 12.98 -7.42 4.44
N GLN A 139 14.13 -7.92 4.86
CA GLN A 139 14.34 -8.23 6.26
C GLN A 139 14.79 -7.03 7.07
N GLU A 140 15.58 -6.10 6.52
CA GLU A 140 16.10 -4.94 7.28
C GLU A 140 16.46 -3.80 6.32
N PHE A 141 15.52 -3.36 5.48
CA PHE A 141 15.82 -2.29 4.54
C PHE A 141 15.90 -0.93 5.27
N PRO A 142 17.08 -0.27 5.35
CA PRO A 142 17.22 0.97 6.09
C PRO A 142 16.50 2.11 5.38
N ILE A 143 15.75 2.91 6.14
CA ILE A 143 15.12 4.14 5.65
C ILE A 143 16.10 5.30 5.88
N PRO A 144 16.52 6.02 4.82
CA PRO A 144 17.40 7.16 4.99
C PRO A 144 16.77 8.25 5.87
N PRO A 145 17.55 8.92 6.73
CA PRO A 145 17.03 9.93 7.67
C PRO A 145 16.45 11.17 6.99
N GLN A 146 16.85 11.43 5.74
CA GLN A 146 16.32 12.50 4.90
C GLN A 146 16.01 11.95 3.51
N ILE A 147 14.77 12.12 3.09
CA ILE A 147 14.27 11.60 1.82
C ILE A 147 13.87 12.78 0.95
N LYS A 148 14.42 12.84 -0.27
CA LYS A 148 13.99 13.82 -1.26
C LYS A 148 12.57 13.51 -1.68
N ALA A 149 11.63 14.38 -1.30
CA ALA A 149 10.25 14.35 -1.72
C ALA A 149 10.09 15.07 -3.07
N SER A 150 10.99 14.82 -4.03
CA SER A 150 10.76 15.26 -5.40
C SER A 150 9.61 14.44 -5.95
N ILE A 151 8.57 15.12 -6.44
CA ILE A 151 7.57 14.50 -7.31
C ILE A 151 8.34 13.98 -8.53
N GLY A 152 8.71 12.70 -8.53
CA GLY A 152 9.39 12.08 -9.65
C GLY A 152 8.52 12.22 -10.91
N PRO A 153 9.13 12.30 -12.11
CA PRO A 153 8.35 12.25 -13.34
C PRO A 153 7.50 10.98 -13.31
N MET A 154 6.24 11.07 -13.74
CA MET A 154 5.28 9.97 -13.76
C MET A 154 5.97 8.65 -14.13
N LEU A 155 6.06 7.73 -13.17
CA LEU A 155 6.63 6.41 -13.39
C LEU A 155 5.65 5.64 -14.30
N GLY A 156 5.87 5.73 -15.61
CA GLY A 156 5.38 4.75 -16.55
C GLY A 156 5.98 3.41 -16.17
N MET A 157 5.14 2.47 -15.74
CA MET A 157 5.52 1.10 -15.44
C MET A 157 5.92 0.41 -16.76
N MET A 158 7.17 0.57 -17.17
CA MET A 158 7.72 -0.08 -18.36
C MET A 158 8.02 -1.54 -18.01
N LEU A 159 7.07 -2.43 -18.31
CA LEU A 159 7.30 -3.87 -18.31
C LEU A 159 8.06 -4.23 -19.59
N VAL A 160 9.39 -4.20 -19.55
CA VAL A 160 10.21 -4.83 -20.61
C VAL A 160 10.30 -6.31 -20.29
N LEU A 161 9.49 -7.12 -20.97
CA LEU A 161 9.78 -8.55 -21.10
C LEU A 161 10.82 -8.69 -22.22
N ALA A 162 12.09 -8.68 -21.86
CA ALA A 162 13.17 -9.00 -22.79
C ALA A 162 13.10 -10.50 -23.11
N GLY A 163 12.65 -10.84 -24.32
CA GLY A 163 12.93 -12.11 -24.94
C GLY A 163 14.24 -11.99 -25.72
N GLU A 164 15.35 -12.46 -25.14
CA GLU A 164 16.58 -12.69 -25.90
C GLU A 164 16.34 -13.79 -26.94
N ARG A 165 16.46 -13.45 -28.23
CA ARG A 165 16.70 -14.44 -29.29
C ARG A 165 18.21 -14.57 -29.47
N SER A 166 18.79 -15.63 -28.93
CA SER A 166 20.09 -16.11 -29.39
C SER A 166 19.90 -16.75 -30.77
N HIS A 167 20.32 -16.05 -31.82
CA HIS A 167 20.63 -16.68 -33.09
C HIS A 167 21.99 -17.39 -32.93
N LEU A 168 21.99 -18.71 -33.06
CA LEU A 168 23.18 -19.47 -33.42
C LEU A 168 22.99 -19.89 -34.88
N ASP A 169 23.96 -19.50 -35.70
CA ASP A 169 24.18 -20.04 -37.04
C ASP A 169 24.56 -21.53 -36.99
#